data_AF-A0A944YMN3-F1
#
_entry.id   AF-A0A944YMN3-F1
#
_cell.length_a   1.000
_cell.length_b   1.000
_cell.length_c   1.000
_cell.angle_alpha   90.00
_cell.angle_beta   90.00
_cell.angle_gamma   90.00
#
_symmetry.space_group_name_H-M   'P 1'
#
loop_
_entity.id
_entity.type
_entity.pdbx_description
1 polymer ?
#
loop_
_entity_poly.entity_id
_entity_poly.type
_entity_poly.pdbx_seq_one_letter_code
_entity_poly.pdbx_strand_id
1 'polypeptide(L)'
;MINKFFFTFFVIFCFVDNIHAKELPSLFTVNIAADQYTNTNDGLNKAFNQLLKKLSGSRNKRYLWRVGDAKLNKIDFVSSYSIEAIDGNEYLSVEFNRATLIPELRKINMPLIGFSRPVILFLIKIDSGEGAPSYMDLNNPADSIQTNIQTMLNEIASDRGVYLELPAFDLEDQNFLRQTNILFSPAQYIQEKFYNDELLSFEISRVG
;
A
#
# COMPACT_ATOMS: atom_id res chain seq x y z
N MET A 1 -1.45 5.76 -52.05
CA MET A 1 -0.89 6.47 -50.88
C MET A 1 -1.60 6.13 -49.55
N ILE A 2 -2.62 5.26 -49.53
CA ILE A 2 -3.43 4.93 -48.34
C ILE A 2 -2.75 3.92 -47.39
N ASN A 3 -1.96 2.96 -47.89
CA ASN A 3 -1.38 1.89 -47.07
C ASN A 3 -0.31 2.35 -46.06
N LYS A 4 0.44 3.41 -46.38
CA LYS A 4 1.48 3.92 -45.46
C LYS A 4 0.86 4.58 -44.22
N PHE A 5 -0.27 5.26 -44.37
CA PHE A 5 -0.95 5.95 -43.25
C PHE A 5 -1.58 4.97 -42.26
N PHE A 6 -2.15 3.86 -42.77
CA PHE A 6 -2.72 2.79 -41.94
C PHE A 6 -1.63 2.05 -41.15
N PHE A 7 -0.46 1.83 -41.76
CA PHE A 7 0.68 1.22 -41.08
C PHE A 7 1.24 2.11 -39.97
N THR A 8 1.33 3.43 -40.19
CA THR A 8 1.75 4.38 -39.15
C THR A 8 0.78 4.42 -37.96
N PHE A 9 -0.53 4.36 -38.21
CA PHE A 9 -1.53 4.30 -37.14
C PHE A 9 -1.46 3.00 -36.32
N PHE A 10 -1.20 1.87 -37.00
CA PHE A 10 -1.03 0.56 -36.34
C PHE A 10 0.23 0.52 -35.45
N VAL A 11 1.35 1.08 -35.93
CA VAL A 11 2.60 1.15 -35.14
C VAL A 11 2.43 2.00 -33.88
N ILE A 12 1.68 3.10 -33.92
CA ILE A 12 1.39 3.94 -32.73
C ILE A 12 0.57 3.15 -31.69
N PHE A 13 -0.35 2.28 -32.13
CA PHE A 13 -1.17 1.46 -31.24
C PHE A 13 -0.39 0.29 -30.60
N CYS A 14 0.77 -0.08 -31.16
CA CYS A 14 1.65 -1.09 -30.57
C CYS A 14 2.59 -0.55 -29.48
N PHE A 15 2.72 0.77 -29.34
CA PHE A 15 3.52 1.43 -28.29
C PHE A 15 2.66 1.92 -27.11
N VAL A 16 1.40 1.50 -27.03
CA VAL A 16 0.62 1.73 -25.81
C VAL A 16 1.07 0.67 -24.80
N ASP A 17 2.20 0.93 -24.15
CA ASP A 17 2.55 0.19 -22.95
C ASP A 17 1.34 0.26 -22.03
N ASN A 18 0.82 -0.91 -21.65
CA ASN A 18 -0.23 -0.98 -20.67
C ASN A 18 0.39 -0.49 -19.36
N ILE A 19 0.21 0.79 -19.06
CA ILE A 19 0.50 1.36 -17.74
C ILE A 19 -0.52 0.69 -16.81
N HIS A 20 -0.16 -0.50 -16.33
CA HIS A 20 -0.96 -1.29 -15.43
C HIS A 20 -0.84 -0.68 -14.04
N ALA A 21 -1.54 0.42 -13.80
CA ALA A 21 -1.63 0.98 -12.47
C ALA A 21 -2.39 0.00 -11.55
N LYS A 22 -1.75 -0.42 -10.46
CA LYS A 22 -2.39 -1.27 -9.45
C LYS A 22 -3.48 -0.47 -8.73
N GLU A 23 -4.71 -0.94 -8.83
CA GLU A 23 -5.84 -0.30 -8.14
C GLU A 23 -6.04 -0.89 -6.74
N LEU A 24 -6.30 -0.02 -5.76
CA LEU A 24 -6.62 -0.42 -4.39
C LEU A 24 -8.15 -0.48 -4.18
N PRO A 25 -8.83 -1.62 -4.41
CA PRO A 25 -10.28 -1.72 -4.32
C PRO A 25 -10.80 -1.47 -2.90
N SER A 26 -10.01 -1.85 -1.89
CA SER A 26 -10.34 -1.66 -0.47
C SER A 26 -10.19 -0.22 0.02
N LEU A 27 -10.01 0.77 -0.88
CA LEU A 27 -9.75 2.16 -0.50
C LEU A 27 -10.83 2.76 0.41
N PHE A 28 -12.09 2.37 0.25
CA PHE A 28 -13.22 2.85 1.05
C PHE A 28 -13.63 1.90 2.18
N THR A 29 -12.81 0.87 2.41
CA THR A 29 -12.98 -0.08 3.52
C THR A 29 -11.90 0.19 4.57
N VAL A 30 -12.32 0.19 5.84
CA VAL A 30 -11.44 0.40 6.98
C VAL A 30 -11.75 -0.63 8.06
N ASN A 31 -10.71 -1.25 8.58
CA ASN A 31 -10.79 -2.21 9.68
C ASN A 31 -10.19 -1.58 10.94
N ILE A 32 -10.95 -1.56 12.03
CA ILE A 32 -10.52 -1.06 13.34
C ILE A 32 -10.55 -2.22 14.33
N ALA A 33 -9.46 -2.44 15.06
CA ALA A 33 -9.40 -3.52 16.05
C ALA A 33 -10.39 -3.28 17.20
N ALA A 34 -10.96 -4.36 17.75
CA ALA A 34 -11.99 -4.31 18.79
C ALA A 34 -11.54 -3.58 20.07
N ASP A 35 -10.26 -3.66 20.42
CA ASP A 35 -9.65 -2.98 21.56
C ASP A 35 -9.48 -1.46 21.37
N GLN A 36 -9.59 -0.98 20.12
CA GLN A 36 -9.41 0.42 19.79
C GLN A 36 -10.70 1.24 19.87
N TYR A 37 -11.86 0.66 20.19
CA TYR A 37 -13.11 1.42 20.35
C TYR A 37 -13.94 0.94 21.54
N THR A 38 -14.77 1.86 22.07
CA THR A 38 -15.60 1.58 23.24
C THR A 38 -17.01 1.13 22.89
N ASN A 39 -17.54 1.62 21.76
CA ASN A 39 -18.84 1.26 21.23
C ASN A 39 -18.82 1.41 19.69
N THR A 40 -19.85 0.91 19.01
CA THR A 40 -19.92 0.94 17.54
C THR A 40 -19.82 2.36 16.99
N ASN A 41 -20.48 3.36 17.60
CA ASN A 41 -20.41 4.74 17.11
C ASN A 41 -19.00 5.34 17.22
N ASP A 42 -18.27 5.06 18.32
CA ASP A 42 -16.86 5.42 18.47
C ASP A 42 -15.99 4.73 17.40
N GLY A 43 -16.24 3.44 17.16
CA GLY A 43 -15.58 2.66 16.10
C GLY A 43 -15.81 3.25 14.71
N LEU A 44 -17.06 3.56 14.34
CA LEU A 44 -17.41 4.20 13.07
C LEU A 44 -16.73 5.58 12.92
N ASN A 45 -16.69 6.37 13.98
CA ASN A 45 -16.00 7.67 13.98
C ASN A 45 -14.49 7.53 13.77
N LYS A 46 -13.86 6.51 14.38
CA LYS A 46 -12.44 6.20 14.19
C LYS A 46 -12.15 5.68 12.79
N ALA A 47 -13.00 4.78 12.28
CA ALA A 47 -12.93 4.28 10.91
C ALA A 47 -13.01 5.44 9.90
N PHE A 48 -13.92 6.39 10.09
CA PHE A 48 -14.00 7.56 9.24
C PHE A 48 -12.73 8.42 9.29
N ASN A 49 -12.18 8.66 10.48
CA ASN A 49 -10.93 9.42 10.61
C ASN A 49 -9.76 8.73 9.89
N GLN A 50 -9.69 7.39 9.93
CA GLN A 50 -8.67 6.62 9.22
C GLN A 50 -8.91 6.63 7.71
N LEU A 51 -10.16 6.51 7.25
CA LEU A 51 -10.50 6.69 5.84
C LEU A 51 -10.00 8.04 5.31
N LEU A 52 -10.18 9.12 6.06
CA LEU A 52 -9.70 10.45 5.67
C LEU A 52 -8.17 10.49 5.48
N LYS A 53 -7.41 9.80 6.35
CA LYS A 53 -5.95 9.68 6.17
C LYS A 53 -5.63 8.92 4.88
N LYS A 54 -6.34 7.82 4.63
CA LYS A 54 -6.19 6.96 3.44
C LYS A 54 -6.48 7.71 2.14
N LEU A 55 -7.56 8.47 2.11
CA LEU A 55 -8.00 9.27 0.97
C LEU A 55 -7.08 10.47 0.72
N SER A 56 -6.65 11.18 1.77
CA SER A 56 -5.78 12.36 1.63
C SER A 56 -4.30 12.03 1.50
N GLY A 57 -3.88 10.82 1.87
CA GLY A 57 -2.47 10.43 1.99
C GLY A 57 -1.72 11.15 3.12
N SER A 58 -2.41 11.93 3.97
CA SER A 58 -1.78 12.83 4.93
C SER A 58 -2.21 12.57 6.37
N ARG A 59 -1.26 12.72 7.31
CA ARG A 59 -1.51 12.68 8.77
C ARG A 59 -1.91 14.03 9.36
N ASN A 60 -2.11 15.04 8.52
CA ASN A 60 -2.37 16.39 8.99
C ASN A 60 -3.76 16.50 9.66
N LYS A 61 -3.78 16.83 10.96
CA LYS A 61 -5.01 16.99 11.75
C LYS A 61 -5.94 18.07 11.20
N ARG A 62 -5.44 19.03 10.42
CA ARG A 62 -6.25 20.06 9.76
C ARG A 62 -7.37 19.47 8.90
N TYR A 63 -7.18 18.31 8.29
CA TYR A 63 -8.22 17.69 7.49
C TYR A 63 -9.39 17.16 8.34
N LEU A 64 -9.11 16.65 9.53
CA LEU A 64 -10.15 16.24 10.48
C LEU A 64 -10.95 17.45 10.98
N TRP A 65 -10.27 18.58 11.23
CA TRP A 65 -10.93 19.82 11.63
C TRP A 65 -11.85 20.37 10.54
N ARG A 66 -11.43 20.37 9.27
CA ARG A 66 -12.28 20.81 8.14
C ARG A 66 -13.60 20.05 8.05
N VAL A 67 -13.59 18.75 8.30
CA VAL A 67 -14.79 17.91 8.33
C VAL A 67 -15.70 18.31 9.50
N GLY A 68 -15.10 18.58 10.67
CA GLY A 68 -15.83 19.09 11.84
C GLY A 68 -16.44 20.47 11.62
N ASP A 69 -15.69 21.41 11.04
CA ASP A 69 -16.13 22.77 10.71
C ASP A 69 -17.29 22.76 9.72
N ALA A 70 -17.25 21.85 8.74
CA ALA A 70 -18.32 21.62 7.79
C ALA A 70 -19.52 20.85 8.37
N LYS A 71 -19.46 20.46 9.66
CA LYS A 71 -20.51 19.71 10.38
C LYS A 71 -20.96 18.45 9.65
N LEU A 72 -20.04 17.78 8.96
CA LEU A 72 -20.33 16.53 8.26
C LEU A 72 -20.56 15.42 9.29
N ASN A 73 -21.73 14.79 9.23
CA ASN A 73 -22.02 13.65 10.08
C ASN A 73 -21.37 12.39 9.49
N LYS A 74 -20.37 11.87 10.20
CA LYS A 74 -19.50 10.79 9.72
C LYS A 74 -20.24 9.48 9.45
N ILE A 75 -21.31 9.23 10.21
CA ILE A 75 -22.08 7.99 10.17
C ILE A 75 -22.98 7.94 8.92
N ASP A 76 -23.41 9.08 8.40
CA ASP A 76 -24.29 9.16 7.22
C ASP A 76 -23.59 8.67 5.93
N PHE A 77 -22.27 8.52 5.97
CA PHE A 77 -21.48 8.01 4.85
C PHE A 77 -21.17 6.51 4.94
N VAL A 78 -21.63 5.82 5.99
CA VAL A 78 -21.42 4.37 6.15
C VAL A 78 -22.40 3.62 5.25
N SER A 79 -21.89 2.77 4.36
CA SER A 79 -22.71 1.87 3.55
C SER A 79 -23.05 0.59 4.32
N SER A 80 -22.05 0.01 4.97
CA SER A 80 -22.18 -1.25 5.70
C SER A 80 -21.10 -1.31 6.79
N TYR A 81 -21.34 -2.11 7.84
CA TYR A 81 -20.31 -2.48 8.80
C TYR A 81 -20.55 -3.90 9.33
N SER A 82 -19.48 -4.61 9.65
CA SER A 82 -19.48 -5.99 10.15
C SER A 82 -18.36 -6.17 11.19
N ILE A 83 -18.48 -7.22 12.00
CA ILE A 83 -17.37 -7.70 12.85
C ILE A 83 -16.73 -8.88 12.11
N GLU A 84 -15.45 -8.76 11.82
CA GLU A 84 -14.67 -9.77 11.12
C GLU A 84 -13.54 -10.28 12.00
N ALA A 85 -13.34 -11.60 12.02
CA ALA A 85 -12.21 -12.21 12.72
C ALA A 85 -11.07 -12.43 11.72
N ILE A 86 -9.95 -11.75 11.90
CA ILE A 86 -8.74 -11.87 11.08
C ILE A 86 -7.61 -12.32 12.02
N ASP A 87 -7.01 -13.48 11.72
CA ASP A 87 -5.92 -14.06 12.52
C ASP A 87 -6.22 -14.19 14.03
N GLY A 88 -7.48 -14.49 14.36
CA GLY A 88 -7.95 -14.65 15.75
C GLY A 88 -8.27 -13.34 16.48
N ASN A 89 -8.05 -12.19 15.84
CA ASN A 89 -8.41 -10.88 16.38
C ASN A 89 -9.70 -10.36 15.73
N GLU A 90 -10.55 -9.71 16.51
CA GLU A 90 -11.80 -9.13 16.03
C GLU A 90 -11.58 -7.69 15.54
N TYR A 91 -12.14 -7.39 14.37
CA TYR A 91 -12.10 -6.08 13.74
C TYR A 91 -13.51 -5.61 13.38
N LEU A 92 -13.78 -4.33 13.60
CA LEU A 92 -14.91 -3.63 12.99
C LEU A 92 -14.50 -3.25 11.56
N SER A 93 -15.04 -3.96 10.58
CA SER A 93 -14.91 -3.60 9.17
C SER A 93 -16.03 -2.64 8.78
N VAL A 94 -15.67 -1.51 8.18
CA VAL A 94 -16.60 -0.45 7.78
C VAL A 94 -16.37 -0.09 6.33
N GLU A 95 -17.43 -0.15 5.54
CA GLU A 95 -17.44 0.27 4.14
C GLU A 95 -18.16 1.62 4.01
N PHE A 96 -17.53 2.57 3.33
CA PHE A 96 -18.07 3.92 3.15
C PHE A 96 -18.62 4.15 1.74
N ASN A 97 -19.73 4.88 1.64
CA ASN A 97 -20.37 5.19 0.38
C ASN A 97 -19.58 6.27 -0.37
N ARG A 98 -18.84 5.84 -1.38
CA ARG A 98 -18.06 6.70 -2.28
C ARG A 98 -18.89 7.79 -2.97
N ALA A 99 -20.12 7.49 -3.37
CA ALA A 99 -20.94 8.39 -4.18
C ALA A 99 -21.45 9.58 -3.36
N THR A 100 -21.72 9.37 -2.08
CA THR A 100 -22.16 10.45 -1.17
C THR A 100 -20.98 11.17 -0.53
N LEU A 101 -19.90 10.45 -0.17
CA LEU A 101 -18.77 11.02 0.55
C LEU A 101 -17.87 11.91 -0.31
N ILE A 102 -17.48 11.47 -1.51
CA ILE A 102 -16.52 12.20 -2.35
C ILE A 102 -17.00 13.63 -2.68
N PRO A 103 -18.26 13.86 -3.08
CA PRO A 103 -18.76 15.22 -3.33
C PRO A 103 -18.63 16.14 -2.11
N GLU A 104 -18.97 15.67 -0.91
CA GLU A 104 -18.88 16.47 0.32
C GLU A 104 -17.43 16.80 0.69
N LEU A 105 -16.52 15.84 0.54
CA LEU A 105 -15.09 16.07 0.76
C LEU A 105 -14.50 17.07 -0.26
N ARG A 106 -14.98 17.07 -1.50
CA ARG A 106 -14.56 18.05 -2.51
C ARG A 106 -15.05 19.46 -2.18
N LYS A 107 -16.27 19.62 -1.66
CA LYS A 107 -16.81 20.94 -1.24
C LYS A 107 -15.94 21.62 -0.19
N ILE A 108 -15.31 20.84 0.70
CA ILE A 108 -14.41 21.36 1.75
C ILE A 108 -12.94 21.43 1.30
N ASN A 109 -12.66 21.30 0.00
CA ASN A 109 -11.32 21.30 -0.60
C ASN A 109 -10.38 20.28 0.07
N MET A 110 -10.89 19.07 0.35
CA MET A 110 -10.06 17.96 0.80
C MET A 110 -9.22 17.45 -0.38
N PRO A 111 -7.89 17.29 -0.22
CA PRO A 111 -7.10 16.56 -1.21
C PRO A 111 -7.55 15.10 -1.21
N LEU A 112 -7.89 14.58 -2.38
CA LEU A 112 -8.33 13.20 -2.57
C LEU A 112 -7.41 12.53 -3.58
N ILE A 113 -6.75 11.47 -3.16
CA ILE A 113 -5.95 10.59 -4.02
C ILE A 113 -6.88 9.51 -4.58
N GLY A 114 -6.73 9.19 -5.87
CA GLY A 114 -7.58 8.22 -6.59
C GLY A 114 -7.35 6.75 -6.18
N PHE A 115 -7.90 5.83 -6.96
CA PHE A 115 -7.72 4.38 -6.74
C PHE A 115 -6.37 3.85 -7.26
N SER A 116 -5.79 4.53 -8.26
CA SER A 116 -4.43 4.30 -8.72
C SER A 116 -3.47 4.72 -7.60
N ARG A 117 -2.87 3.75 -6.93
CA ARG A 117 -1.95 3.98 -5.82
C ARG A 117 -0.55 3.50 -6.20
N PRO A 118 0.50 4.22 -5.76
CA PRO A 118 1.85 3.80 -6.06
C PRO A 118 2.17 2.47 -5.39
N VAL A 119 2.93 1.64 -6.09
CA VAL A 119 3.56 0.42 -5.58
C VAL A 119 5.01 0.71 -5.24
N ILE A 120 5.29 0.78 -3.95
CA ILE A 120 6.64 0.95 -3.41
C ILE A 120 7.15 -0.43 -3.06
N LEU A 121 8.13 -0.90 -3.83
CA LEU A 121 8.79 -2.18 -3.59
C LEU A 121 10.00 -1.96 -2.68
N PHE A 122 10.13 -2.78 -1.66
CA PHE A 122 11.22 -2.71 -0.69
C PHE A 122 12.20 -3.86 -0.93
N LEU A 123 13.47 -3.51 -1.20
CA LEU A 123 14.57 -4.47 -1.21
C LEU A 123 15.40 -4.27 0.05
N ILE A 124 15.17 -5.14 1.03
CA ILE A 124 15.76 -5.03 2.36
C ILE A 124 16.83 -6.10 2.50
N LYS A 125 18.07 -5.69 2.70
CA LYS A 125 19.18 -6.59 3.04
C LYS A 125 19.42 -6.55 4.55
N ILE A 126 19.45 -7.71 5.18
CA ILE A 126 19.68 -7.85 6.62
C ILE A 126 20.96 -8.63 6.85
N ASP A 127 21.85 -8.03 7.64
CA ASP A 127 23.05 -8.64 8.18
C ASP A 127 22.96 -8.63 9.72
N SER A 128 22.57 -9.78 10.28
CA SER A 128 22.43 -9.96 11.72
C SER A 128 23.75 -10.24 12.44
N GLY A 129 24.85 -10.47 11.71
CA GLY A 129 26.13 -10.93 12.24
C GLY A 129 26.15 -12.39 12.74
N GLU A 130 24.99 -13.05 12.81
CA GLU A 130 24.86 -14.45 13.24
C GLU A 130 24.91 -15.44 12.07
N GLY A 131 24.87 -14.93 10.84
CA GLY A 131 24.91 -15.73 9.61
C GLY A 131 25.26 -14.88 8.39
N ALA A 132 25.17 -15.48 7.20
CA ALA A 132 25.36 -14.73 5.96
C ALA A 132 24.25 -13.70 5.75
N PRO A 133 24.56 -12.49 5.26
CA PRO A 133 23.55 -11.49 4.94
C PRO A 133 22.53 -12.04 3.95
N SER A 134 21.26 -11.70 4.16
CA SER A 134 20.16 -12.18 3.31
C SER A 134 19.18 -11.07 3.00
N TYR A 135 18.51 -11.19 1.86
CA TYR A 135 17.41 -10.30 1.51
C TYR A 135 16.12 -10.83 2.11
N MET A 136 15.29 -9.90 2.56
CA MET A 136 13.99 -10.21 3.12
C MET A 136 13.03 -10.72 2.02
N ASP A 137 12.45 -11.89 2.24
CA ASP A 137 11.48 -12.54 1.33
C ASP A 137 10.07 -12.41 1.92
N LEU A 138 9.11 -12.05 1.08
CA LEU A 138 7.69 -12.02 1.47
C LEU A 138 7.20 -13.38 2.01
N ASN A 139 7.68 -14.49 1.43
CA ASN A 139 7.17 -15.82 1.72
C ASN A 139 7.89 -16.53 2.88
N ASN A 140 9.13 -16.14 3.17
CA ASN A 140 10.00 -16.85 4.11
C ASN A 140 10.73 -15.86 5.03
N PRO A 141 10.03 -15.19 5.97
CA PRO A 141 10.70 -14.38 6.97
C PRO A 141 11.58 -15.28 7.85
N ALA A 142 12.88 -15.00 7.88
CA ALA A 142 13.84 -15.89 8.56
C ALA A 142 13.86 -15.71 10.08
N ASP A 143 13.42 -14.55 10.59
CA ASP A 143 13.51 -14.20 12.00
C ASP A 143 12.35 -13.29 12.48
N SER A 144 12.35 -12.99 13.79
CA SER A 144 11.34 -12.13 14.42
C SER A 144 11.44 -10.66 13.99
N ILE A 145 12.63 -10.18 13.64
CA ILE A 145 12.84 -8.79 13.17
C ILE A 145 12.18 -8.62 11.81
N GLN A 146 12.41 -9.55 10.89
CA GLN A 146 11.78 -9.64 9.59
C GLN A 146 10.27 -9.70 9.72
N THR A 147 9.75 -10.62 10.54
CA THR A 147 8.30 -10.72 10.79
C THR A 147 7.72 -9.39 11.28
N ASN A 148 8.39 -8.70 12.21
CA ASN A 148 7.94 -7.41 12.73
C ASN A 148 7.98 -6.30 11.66
N ILE A 149 9.02 -6.27 10.81
CA ILE A 149 9.12 -5.31 9.70
C ILE A 149 7.99 -5.53 8.70
N GLN A 150 7.71 -6.79 8.34
CA GLN A 150 6.63 -7.14 7.42
C GLN A 150 5.26 -6.71 7.97
N THR A 151 4.98 -6.99 9.24
CA THR A 151 3.76 -6.54 9.91
C THR A 151 3.66 -5.02 9.93
N MET A 152 4.74 -4.32 10.29
CA MET A 152 4.78 -2.86 10.29
C MET A 152 4.52 -2.28 8.88
N LEU A 153 5.10 -2.85 7.83
CA LEU A 153 4.86 -2.42 6.45
C LEU A 153 3.39 -2.61 6.07
N ASN A 154 2.78 -3.75 6.41
CA ASN A 154 1.36 -4.02 6.16
C ASN A 154 0.43 -3.05 6.91
N GLU A 155 0.73 -2.75 8.18
CA GLU A 155 -0.04 -1.78 8.96
C GLU A 155 0.05 -0.37 8.37
N ILE A 156 1.25 0.07 7.98
CA ILE A 156 1.45 1.38 7.35
C ILE A 156 0.75 1.43 5.98
N ALA A 157 0.87 0.37 5.18
CA ALA A 157 0.20 0.25 3.89
C ALA A 157 -1.33 0.39 4.04
N SER A 158 -1.90 -0.26 5.04
CA SER A 158 -3.34 -0.20 5.35
C SER A 158 -3.78 1.19 5.86
N ASP A 159 -3.03 1.80 6.79
CA ASP A 159 -3.31 3.16 7.33
C ASP A 159 -3.24 4.23 6.21
N ARG A 160 -2.31 4.08 5.28
CA ARG A 160 -2.06 5.07 4.21
C ARG A 160 -2.80 4.79 2.91
N GLY A 161 -3.25 3.56 2.68
CA GLY A 161 -3.87 3.14 1.43
C GLY A 161 -2.90 3.23 0.26
N VAL A 162 -1.71 2.67 0.44
CA VAL A 162 -0.66 2.54 -0.58
C VAL A 162 -0.09 1.14 -0.53
N TYR A 163 0.52 0.69 -1.61
CA TYR A 163 1.17 -0.62 -1.65
C TYR A 163 2.61 -0.49 -1.16
N LEU A 164 2.92 -1.13 -0.04
CA LEU A 164 4.27 -1.32 0.47
C LEU A 164 4.56 -2.81 0.40
N GLU A 165 5.35 -3.23 -0.58
CA GLU A 165 5.50 -4.65 -0.93
C GLU A 165 6.93 -5.12 -0.76
N LEU A 166 7.08 -6.39 -0.43
CA LEU A 166 8.35 -7.10 -0.43
C LEU A 166 8.36 -8.06 -1.64
N PRO A 167 9.52 -8.25 -2.29
CA PRO A 167 9.64 -9.23 -3.35
C PRO A 167 9.42 -10.65 -2.81
N ALA A 168 8.73 -11.46 -3.60
CA ALA A 168 8.59 -12.88 -3.36
C ALA A 168 9.64 -13.61 -4.20
N PHE A 169 10.71 -14.06 -3.56
CA PHE A 169 11.84 -14.63 -4.28
C PHE A 169 11.62 -16.11 -4.63
N ASP A 170 11.88 -16.46 -5.89
CA ASP A 170 12.00 -17.86 -6.30
C ASP A 170 13.43 -18.40 -6.08
N LEU A 171 13.66 -19.67 -6.42
CA LEU A 171 14.98 -20.29 -6.26
C LEU A 171 16.05 -19.64 -7.16
N GLU A 172 15.67 -19.12 -8.33
CA GLU A 172 16.61 -18.45 -9.24
C GLU A 172 17.03 -17.11 -8.63
N ASP A 173 16.08 -16.33 -8.11
CA ASP A 173 16.32 -15.08 -7.39
C ASP A 173 17.28 -15.31 -6.22
N GLN A 174 16.98 -16.30 -5.38
CA GLN A 174 17.80 -16.60 -4.21
C GLN A 174 19.24 -16.98 -4.58
N ASN A 175 19.41 -17.75 -5.66
CA ASN A 175 20.74 -18.10 -6.15
C ASN A 175 21.46 -16.88 -6.73
N PHE A 176 20.75 -16.01 -7.45
CA PHE A 176 21.30 -14.78 -8.02
C PHE A 176 21.75 -13.81 -6.92
N LEU A 177 20.91 -13.56 -5.92
CA LEU A 177 21.16 -12.63 -4.83
C LEU A 177 22.29 -13.06 -3.88
N ARG A 178 22.65 -14.35 -3.87
CA ARG A 178 23.80 -14.88 -3.13
C ARG A 178 25.14 -14.70 -3.83
N GLN A 179 25.15 -14.33 -5.12
CA GLN A 179 26.39 -14.18 -5.88
C GLN A 179 27.10 -12.88 -5.47
N THR A 180 28.41 -12.97 -5.24
CA THR A 180 29.27 -11.83 -4.85
C THR A 180 29.91 -11.15 -6.06
N ASN A 181 29.18 -11.04 -7.18
CA ASN A 181 29.72 -10.44 -8.39
C ASN A 181 29.49 -8.92 -8.41
N ILE A 182 30.59 -8.17 -8.40
CA ILE A 182 30.65 -6.70 -8.42
C ILE A 182 29.98 -6.05 -9.65
N LEU A 183 29.72 -6.82 -10.71
CA LEU A 183 29.10 -6.32 -11.94
C LEU A 183 27.57 -6.37 -11.91
N PHE A 184 26.97 -7.03 -10.93
CA PHE A 184 25.52 -7.15 -10.83
C PHE A 184 24.95 -6.16 -9.83
N SER A 185 23.83 -5.54 -10.22
CA SER A 185 23.01 -4.71 -9.33
C SER A 185 21.76 -5.50 -8.95
N PRO A 186 21.70 -6.07 -7.73
CA PRO A 186 20.49 -6.72 -7.21
C PRO A 186 19.26 -5.83 -7.32
N ALA A 187 19.41 -4.53 -7.03
CA ALA A 187 18.33 -3.56 -7.12
C ALA A 187 17.76 -3.47 -8.53
N GLN A 188 18.61 -3.39 -9.56
CA GLN A 188 18.15 -3.32 -10.95
C GLN A 188 17.43 -4.59 -11.38
N TYR A 189 17.99 -5.76 -11.05
CA TYR A 189 17.36 -7.05 -11.38
C TYR A 189 15.95 -7.17 -10.78
N ILE A 190 15.79 -6.79 -9.51
CA ILE A 190 14.49 -6.82 -8.83
C ILE A 190 13.54 -5.76 -9.38
N GLN A 191 14.04 -4.56 -9.67
CA GLN A 191 13.24 -3.49 -10.25
C GLN A 191 12.65 -3.86 -11.61
N GLU A 192 13.40 -4.58 -12.45
CA GLU A 192 12.97 -5.00 -13.77
C GLU A 192 12.02 -6.21 -13.72
N LYS A 193 12.19 -7.12 -12.74
CA LYS A 193 11.39 -8.34 -12.62
C LYS A 193 10.00 -8.10 -12.01
N PHE A 194 9.91 -7.27 -10.97
CA PHE A 194 8.68 -7.08 -10.20
C PHE A 194 7.97 -5.77 -10.59
N TYR A 195 6.65 -5.76 -10.63
CA TYR A 195 5.91 -4.51 -10.85
C TYR A 195 6.11 -3.55 -9.67
N ASN A 196 6.62 -2.36 -9.96
CA ASN A 196 6.84 -1.29 -8.99
C ASN A 196 6.77 0.07 -9.70
N ASP A 197 6.32 1.09 -8.98
CA ASP A 197 6.47 2.49 -9.39
C ASP A 197 7.76 3.09 -8.83
N GLU A 198 8.21 2.59 -7.68
CA GLU A 198 9.45 3.00 -7.03
C GLU A 198 10.07 1.81 -6.27
N LEU A 199 11.39 1.63 -6.40
CA LEU A 199 12.15 0.66 -5.61
C LEU A 199 12.95 1.39 -4.52
N LEU A 200 12.75 1.01 -3.26
CA LEU A 200 13.55 1.47 -2.13
C LEU A 200 14.44 0.34 -1.63
N SER A 201 15.76 0.54 -1.72
CA SER A 201 16.76 -0.40 -1.24
C SER A 201 17.42 0.11 0.03
N PHE A 202 17.51 -0.74 1.07
CA PHE A 202 18.25 -0.42 2.28
C PHE A 202 18.91 -1.64 2.90
N GLU A 203 20.01 -1.40 3.61
CA GLU A 203 20.80 -2.40 4.30
C GLU A 203 20.74 -2.15 5.81
N ILE A 204 20.40 -3.18 6.56
CA ILE A 204 20.37 -3.18 8.01
C ILE A 204 21.47 -4.10 8.47
N SER A 205 22.51 -3.54 9.07
CA SER A 205 23.63 -4.31 9.61
C SER A 205 23.74 -4.14 11.12
N ARG A 206 23.96 -5.26 11.82
CA ARG A 206 24.35 -5.25 13.22
C ARG A 206 25.79 -4.79 13.32
N VAL A 207 25.99 -3.60 13.88
CA VAL A 207 27.31 -3.10 14.31
C VAL A 207 27.50 -3.45 15.77
N GLY A 208 28.29 -4.49 16.06
CA GLY A 208 28.61 -4.92 17.43
C GLY A 208 29.32 -6.26 17.50
#